data_AF-A0A4Q7PD83-F1
#
_entry.id   AF-A0A4Q7PD83-F1
#
_cell.length_a   1.000
_cell.length_b   1.000
_cell.length_c   1.000
_cell.angle_alpha   90.00
_cell.angle_beta   90.00
_cell.angle_gamma   90.00
#
_symmetry.space_group_name_H-M   'P 1'
#
loop_
_entity.id
_entity.type
_entity.pdbx_description
1 polymer ?
#
loop_
_entity_poly.entity_id
_entity_poly.type
_entity_poly.pdbx_seq_one_letter_code
_entity_poly.pdbx_strand_id
1 'polypeptide(L)'
;MCVFFYLELIYKDLAKKKMMDFKKDDEFISELLKADEGEVLDFKQSINKSSKIAKTMVAFANTKGGKIAIGISDRKKITGIDVDEELFMIEKANKEYCFPPVEFSYEVYEIDRIEGKELVEELHVLIINVLASSQGHFYKNPDSSLTRYVRVKDESVPV
;
A
#
# COMPACT_ATOMS: atom_id res chain seq x y z
N MET A 1 11.44 28.08 21.76
CA MET A 1 10.28 27.85 20.88
C MET A 1 10.48 26.69 19.91
N CYS A 2 11.62 26.54 19.22
CA CYS A 2 11.90 25.39 18.33
C CYS A 2 11.91 24.01 19.02
N VAL A 3 12.49 23.90 20.22
CA VAL A 3 12.67 22.58 20.87
C VAL A 3 11.32 21.94 21.25
N PHE A 4 10.32 22.75 21.62
CA PHE A 4 8.99 22.27 21.97
C PHE A 4 8.23 21.73 20.75
N PHE A 5 8.35 22.38 19.59
CA PHE A 5 7.73 21.94 18.34
C PHE A 5 8.39 20.64 17.82
N TYR A 6 9.71 20.52 17.99
CA TYR A 6 10.46 19.32 17.63
C TYR A 6 10.11 18.14 18.56
N LEU A 7 9.97 18.39 19.87
CA LEU A 7 9.48 17.38 20.82
C LEU A 7 8.04 16.96 20.51
N GLU A 8 7.13 17.87 20.16
CA GLU A 8 5.77 17.52 19.74
C GLU A 8 5.74 16.68 18.46
N LEU A 9 6.54 17.02 17.45
CA LEU A 9 6.66 16.21 16.23
C LEU A 9 7.19 14.81 16.56
N ILE A 10 8.26 14.72 17.35
CA ILE A 10 8.84 13.44 17.79
C ILE A 10 7.84 12.63 18.61
N TYR A 11 7.06 13.26 19.49
CA TYR A 11 6.05 12.56 20.30
C TYR A 11 4.87 12.09 19.45
N LYS A 12 4.47 12.84 18.42
CA LYS A 12 3.44 12.43 17.44
C LYS A 12 3.94 11.29 16.55
N ASP A 13 5.20 11.34 16.12
CA ASP A 13 5.85 10.27 15.36
C ASP A 13 6.04 9.01 16.21
N LEU A 14 6.46 9.14 17.48
CA LEU A 14 6.55 8.05 18.45
C LEU A 14 5.17 7.48 18.81
N ALA A 15 4.13 8.31 18.90
CA ALA A 15 2.76 7.87 19.15
C ALA A 15 2.17 7.13 17.95
N LYS A 16 2.47 7.54 16.71
CA LYS A 16 2.18 6.76 15.50
C LYS A 16 2.95 5.43 15.50
N LYS A 17 4.24 5.46 15.83
CA LYS A 17 5.11 4.26 15.88
C LYS A 17 4.69 3.27 16.97
N LYS A 18 4.02 3.72 18.03
CA LYS A 18 3.54 2.89 19.15
C LYS A 18 2.11 2.38 18.97
N MET A 19 1.44 2.69 17.86
CA MET A 19 0.09 2.20 17.53
C MET A 19 0.01 1.66 16.10
N MET A 20 1.02 0.92 15.65
CA MET A 20 0.83 -0.02 14.54
C MET A 20 0.20 -1.27 15.15
N ASP A 21 -1.12 -1.39 15.06
CA ASP A 21 -1.81 -2.58 15.54
C ASP A 21 -1.62 -3.70 14.53
N PHE A 22 -0.81 -4.68 14.89
CA PHE A 22 -0.58 -5.87 14.07
C PHE A 22 -1.78 -6.79 14.19
N LYS A 23 -2.43 -7.06 13.06
CA LYS A 23 -3.56 -7.99 13.00
C LYS A 23 -3.03 -9.40 12.82
N LYS A 24 -3.63 -10.35 13.54
CA LYS A 24 -3.50 -11.78 13.27
C LYS A 24 -4.84 -12.31 12.78
N ASP A 25 -4.89 -12.65 11.49
CA ASP A 25 -6.11 -13.12 10.83
C ASP A 25 -5.73 -14.08 9.68
N ASP A 26 -5.49 -15.33 10.05
CA ASP A 26 -5.06 -16.38 9.12
C ASP A 26 -6.14 -16.68 8.07
N GLU A 27 -7.42 -16.52 8.42
CA GLU A 27 -8.55 -16.75 7.52
C GLU A 27 -8.57 -15.69 6.41
N PHE A 28 -8.50 -14.42 6.78
CA PHE A 28 -8.41 -13.32 5.82
C PHE A 28 -7.22 -13.49 4.86
N ILE A 29 -6.04 -13.83 5.37
CA ILE A 29 -4.85 -14.02 4.54
C ILE A 29 -5.01 -15.23 3.62
N SER A 30 -5.60 -16.34 4.10
CA SER A 30 -5.89 -17.51 3.27
C SER A 30 -6.86 -17.18 2.14
N GLU A 31 -7.90 -16.40 2.41
CA GLU A 31 -8.84 -15.92 1.39
C GLU A 31 -8.17 -14.99 0.40
N LEU A 32 -7.36 -14.05 0.88
CA LEU A 32 -6.60 -13.12 0.05
C LEU A 32 -5.69 -13.87 -0.91
N LEU A 33 -4.96 -14.90 -0.44
CA LEU A 33 -4.10 -15.73 -1.30
C LEU A 33 -4.87 -16.59 -2.31
N LYS A 34 -6.17 -16.82 -2.12
CA LYS A 34 -7.00 -17.49 -3.13
C LYS A 34 -7.49 -16.54 -4.21
N ALA A 35 -7.62 -15.25 -3.90
CA ALA A 35 -8.05 -14.22 -4.84
C ALA A 35 -7.03 -14.00 -5.96
N ASP A 36 -7.50 -13.64 -7.15
CA ASP A 36 -6.67 -13.26 -8.29
C ASP A 36 -6.53 -11.73 -8.39
N GLU A 37 -5.47 -11.26 -9.04
CA GLU A 37 -5.32 -9.85 -9.37
C GLU A 37 -6.44 -9.39 -10.30
N GLY A 38 -6.79 -8.10 -10.20
CA GLY A 38 -7.83 -7.54 -11.04
C GLY A 38 -8.11 -6.09 -10.72
N GLU A 39 -9.36 -5.67 -10.95
CA GLU A 39 -9.74 -4.25 -10.89
C GLU A 39 -9.64 -3.64 -9.49
N VAL A 40 -9.64 -4.47 -8.44
CA VAL A 40 -9.69 -4.05 -7.04
C VAL A 40 -8.60 -4.68 -6.17
N LEU A 41 -7.70 -5.50 -6.74
CA LEU A 41 -6.63 -6.17 -6.00
C LEU A 41 -5.37 -6.23 -6.85
N ASP A 42 -4.24 -5.80 -6.29
CA ASP A 42 -2.91 -5.84 -6.90
C ASP A 42 -1.93 -6.45 -5.89
N PHE A 43 -1.25 -7.55 -6.24
CA PHE A 43 -0.19 -8.11 -5.41
C PHE A 43 1.15 -7.48 -5.76
N LYS A 44 1.95 -7.23 -4.73
CA LYS A 44 3.32 -6.75 -4.88
C LYS A 44 4.20 -7.48 -3.88
N GLN A 45 5.31 -8.02 -4.35
CA GLN A 45 6.30 -8.57 -3.44
C GLN A 45 6.91 -7.46 -2.56
N SER A 46 7.28 -6.34 -3.18
CA SER A 46 7.83 -5.14 -2.55
C SER A 46 7.67 -3.92 -3.46
N ILE A 47 7.74 -2.70 -2.91
CA ILE A 47 7.69 -1.46 -3.70
C ILE A 47 9.09 -1.07 -4.17
N ASN A 48 9.47 -1.61 -5.32
CA ASN A 48 10.75 -1.29 -5.94
C ASN A 48 10.84 0.15 -6.48
N LYS A 49 9.70 0.76 -6.88
CA LYS A 49 9.65 2.10 -7.48
C LYS A 49 8.38 2.84 -7.09
N SER A 50 8.51 3.96 -6.39
CA SER A 50 7.39 4.85 -6.00
C SER A 50 6.56 5.33 -7.20
N SER A 51 7.17 5.53 -8.37
CA SER A 51 6.45 5.92 -9.59
C SER A 51 5.49 4.85 -10.12
N LYS A 52 5.81 3.57 -9.95
CA LYS A 52 4.93 2.47 -10.40
C LYS A 52 3.71 2.36 -9.50
N ILE A 53 3.92 2.38 -8.19
CA ILE A 53 2.83 2.25 -7.22
C ILE A 53 1.88 3.47 -7.28
N ALA A 54 2.40 4.68 -7.54
CA ALA A 54 1.57 5.86 -7.73
C ALA A 54 0.55 5.70 -8.87
N LYS A 55 0.94 5.07 -10.00
CA LYS A 55 0.01 4.80 -11.10
C LYS A 55 -1.11 3.87 -10.67
N THR A 56 -0.80 2.82 -9.91
CA THR A 56 -1.80 1.92 -9.32
C THR A 56 -2.73 2.67 -8.37
N MET A 57 -2.21 3.51 -7.47
CA MET A 57 -3.02 4.30 -6.54
C MET A 57 -3.99 5.23 -7.27
N VAL A 58 -3.50 5.97 -8.27
CA VAL A 58 -4.32 6.86 -9.10
C VAL A 58 -5.38 6.04 -9.87
N ALA A 59 -5.00 4.90 -10.43
CA ALA A 59 -5.91 4.03 -11.17
C ALA A 59 -7.04 3.49 -10.29
N PHE A 60 -6.73 3.05 -9.07
CA PHE A 60 -7.73 2.60 -8.10
C PHE A 60 -8.65 3.74 -7.66
N ALA A 61 -8.09 4.89 -7.27
CA ALA A 61 -8.88 6.04 -6.84
C ALA A 61 -9.86 6.51 -7.93
N ASN A 62 -9.44 6.49 -9.19
CA ASN A 62 -10.26 6.88 -10.34
C ASN A 62 -11.27 5.83 -10.82
N THR A 63 -11.31 4.66 -10.20
CA THR A 63 -12.21 3.56 -10.57
C THR A 63 -13.05 3.11 -9.38
N LYS A 64 -12.86 1.89 -8.87
CA LYS A 64 -13.68 1.28 -7.81
C LYS A 64 -12.99 1.34 -6.45
N GLY A 65 -11.84 2.01 -6.34
CA GLY A 65 -10.90 1.79 -5.24
C GLY A 65 -10.21 0.44 -5.39
N GLY A 66 -9.53 0.00 -4.34
CA GLY A 66 -8.89 -1.32 -4.35
C GLY A 66 -7.93 -1.52 -3.20
N LYS A 67 -7.35 -2.71 -3.16
CA LYS A 67 -6.33 -3.15 -2.21
C LYS A 67 -5.02 -3.39 -2.94
N ILE A 68 -3.93 -2.90 -2.37
CA ILE A 68 -2.59 -3.32 -2.77
C ILE A 68 -2.06 -4.17 -1.63
N ALA A 69 -1.81 -5.44 -1.91
CA ALA A 69 -1.30 -6.40 -0.94
C ALA A 69 0.20 -6.59 -1.15
N ILE A 70 0.99 -6.15 -0.17
CA ILE A 70 2.45 -6.04 -0.25
C ILE A 70 3.08 -7.08 0.68
N GLY A 71 4.14 -7.74 0.22
CA GLY A 71 4.77 -8.89 0.90
C GLY A 71 4.28 -10.24 0.39
N ILE A 72 3.65 -10.27 -0.79
CA ILE A 72 3.18 -11.48 -1.46
C ILE A 72 3.79 -11.52 -2.87
N SER A 73 4.51 -12.59 -3.18
CA SER A 73 5.09 -12.81 -4.52
C SER A 73 4.03 -13.19 -5.56
N ASP A 74 4.38 -13.05 -6.85
CA ASP A 74 3.52 -13.43 -7.99
C ASP A 74 3.05 -14.90 -7.95
N ARG A 75 3.76 -15.77 -7.21
CA ARG A 75 3.39 -17.18 -6.98
C ARG A 75 2.49 -17.36 -5.76
N LYS A 76 1.89 -16.27 -5.26
CA LYS A 76 1.06 -16.21 -4.04
C LYS A 76 1.75 -16.78 -2.80
N LYS A 77 3.07 -16.62 -2.71
CA LYS A 77 3.83 -16.94 -1.49
C LYS A 77 4.07 -15.68 -0.68
N ILE A 78 3.79 -15.75 0.61
CA ILE A 78 4.13 -14.69 1.57
C ILE A 78 5.65 -14.65 1.68
N THR A 79 6.24 -13.49 1.38
CA THR A 79 7.70 -13.27 1.48
C THR A 79 8.09 -12.46 2.70
N GLY A 80 7.13 -11.74 3.30
CA GLY A 80 7.40 -10.74 4.33
C GLY A 80 8.01 -9.47 3.74
N ILE A 81 7.86 -8.37 4.48
CA ILE A 81 8.38 -7.03 4.16
C ILE A 81 8.80 -6.30 5.43
N ASP A 82 9.64 -5.27 5.27
CA ASP A 82 9.79 -4.21 6.25
C ASP A 82 8.64 -3.20 6.07
N VAL A 83 7.74 -3.17 7.05
CA VAL A 83 6.53 -2.34 7.01
C VAL A 83 6.85 -0.85 6.97
N ASP A 84 7.87 -0.40 7.70
CA ASP A 84 8.25 1.01 7.77
C ASP A 84 8.81 1.47 6.41
N GLU A 85 9.61 0.64 5.75
CA GLU A 85 10.16 0.92 4.42
C GLU A 85 9.05 1.01 3.36
N GLU A 86 8.15 0.03 3.33
CA GLU A 86 7.08 -0.03 2.33
C GLU A 86 6.08 1.12 2.51
N LEU A 87 5.70 1.44 3.75
CA LEU A 87 4.85 2.59 4.05
C LEU A 87 5.50 3.91 3.61
N PHE A 88 6.78 4.11 3.90
CA PHE A 88 7.52 5.29 3.46
C PHE A 88 7.49 5.42 1.92
N MET A 89 7.67 4.31 1.21
CA MET A 89 7.68 4.29 -0.26
C MET A 89 6.32 4.67 -0.86
N ILE A 90 5.21 4.28 -0.23
CA ILE A 90 3.84 4.67 -0.63
C ILE A 90 3.55 6.12 -0.31
N GLU A 91 3.87 6.58 0.89
CA GLU A 91 3.66 7.98 1.27
C GLU A 91 4.43 8.91 0.33
N LYS A 92 5.68 8.54 0.01
CA LYS A 92 6.49 9.23 -0.99
C LYS A 92 5.85 9.19 -2.37
N ALA A 93 5.36 8.03 -2.81
CA ALA A 93 4.68 7.88 -4.09
C ALA A 93 3.48 8.82 -4.21
N ASN A 94 2.63 8.84 -3.17
CA ASN A 94 1.45 9.67 -3.12
C ASN A 94 1.78 11.16 -3.15
N LYS A 95 2.81 11.57 -2.40
CA LYS A 95 3.22 12.97 -2.30
C LYS A 95 3.89 13.50 -3.57
N GLU A 96 4.73 12.69 -4.21
CA GLU A 96 5.56 13.14 -5.34
C GLU A 96 4.85 12.99 -6.69
N TYR A 97 4.03 11.95 -6.84
CA TYR A 97 3.49 11.56 -8.14
C TYR A 97 1.96 11.64 -8.23
N CYS A 98 1.21 11.72 -7.13
CA CYS A 98 -0.25 11.83 -7.20
C CYS A 98 -0.71 13.28 -7.05
N PHE A 99 -1.60 13.73 -7.93
CA PHE A 99 -2.21 15.06 -7.87
C PHE A 99 -3.70 15.05 -8.23
N PRO A 100 -4.60 15.53 -7.35
CA PRO A 100 -4.37 15.73 -5.92
C PRO A 100 -3.93 14.42 -5.24
N PRO A 101 -3.32 14.47 -4.03
CA PRO A 101 -2.96 13.26 -3.29
C PRO A 101 -4.15 12.31 -3.13
N VAL A 102 -3.90 11.02 -3.25
CA VAL A 102 -4.89 9.95 -3.07
C VAL A 102 -5.05 9.66 -1.59
N GLU A 103 -6.29 9.55 -1.12
CA GLU A 103 -6.59 9.11 0.24
C GLU A 103 -6.49 7.58 0.33
N PHE A 104 -5.75 7.10 1.33
CA PHE A 104 -5.60 5.67 1.59
C PHE A 104 -5.47 5.39 3.10
N SER A 105 -5.86 4.19 3.51
CA SER A 105 -5.54 3.63 4.83
C SER A 105 -4.71 2.37 4.67
N TYR A 106 -4.18 1.84 5.76
CA TYR A 106 -3.40 0.61 5.72
C TYR A 106 -3.68 -0.27 6.92
N GLU A 107 -3.42 -1.56 6.73
CA GLU A 107 -3.52 -2.60 7.74
C GLU A 107 -2.28 -3.49 7.65
N VAL A 108 -1.73 -3.88 8.78
CA VAL A 108 -0.55 -4.75 8.85
C VAL A 108 -0.99 -6.09 9.42
N TYR A 109 -0.68 -7.16 8.71
CA TYR A 109 -0.95 -8.52 9.14
C TYR A 109 0.36 -9.21 9.49
N GLU A 110 0.44 -9.73 10.70
CA GLU A 110 1.56 -10.54 11.18
C GLU A 110 1.25 -12.02 10.93
N ILE A 111 2.18 -12.71 10.29
CA ILE A 111 2.09 -14.10 9.88
C ILE A 111 3.15 -14.88 10.65
N ASP A 112 2.71 -15.65 11.63
CA ASP A 112 3.57 -16.54 12.42
C ASP A 112 3.50 -18.01 11.95
N ARG A 113 2.53 -18.33 11.08
CA ARG A 113 2.27 -19.68 10.58
C ARG A 113 1.86 -19.70 9.10
N ILE A 114 2.31 -20.72 8.37
CA ILE A 114 1.88 -21.00 6.98
C ILE A 114 1.56 -22.49 6.87
N GLU A 115 0.39 -22.83 6.33
CA GLU A 115 -0.08 -24.23 6.18
C GLU A 115 -0.02 -25.03 7.51
N GLY A 116 -0.28 -24.36 8.64
CA GLY A 116 -0.25 -24.97 9.97
C GLY A 116 1.16 -25.21 10.54
N LYS A 117 2.21 -24.75 9.86
CA LYS A 117 3.59 -24.79 10.37
C LYS A 117 4.00 -23.43 10.90
N GLU A 118 4.55 -23.40 12.11
CA GLU A 118 5.17 -22.19 12.67
C GLU A 118 6.39 -21.78 11.85
N LEU A 119 6.49 -20.48 11.60
CA LEU A 119 7.64 -19.87 10.97
C LEU A 119 8.73 -19.62 12.01
N VAL A 120 9.98 -19.66 11.56
CA VAL A 120 11.15 -19.34 12.42
C VAL A 120 11.19 -17.84 12.74
N GLU A 121 10.70 -17.04 11.80
CA GLU A 121 10.60 -15.58 11.89
C GLU A 121 9.21 -15.15 11.42
N GLU A 122 8.61 -14.20 12.14
CA GLU A 122 7.32 -13.62 11.78
C GLU A 122 7.47 -12.81 10.49
N LEU A 123 6.54 -12.99 9.56
CA LEU A 123 6.48 -12.23 8.32
C LEU A 123 5.33 -11.22 8.41
N HIS A 124 5.53 -10.06 7.79
CA HIS A 124 4.49 -9.04 7.72
C HIS A 124 3.93 -8.92 6.30
N VAL A 125 2.62 -8.71 6.20
CA VAL A 125 1.92 -8.34 4.97
C VAL A 125 1.25 -6.99 5.19
N LEU A 126 1.48 -6.06 4.27
CA LEU A 126 0.90 -4.72 4.31
C LEU A 126 -0.23 -4.62 3.30
N ILE A 127 -1.43 -4.29 3.78
CA ILE A 127 -2.61 -4.07 2.94
C ILE A 127 -2.87 -2.58 2.87
N ILE A 128 -2.84 -2.04 1.66
CA ILE A 128 -3.11 -0.63 1.40
C ILE A 128 -4.50 -0.53 0.80
N ASN A 129 -5.38 0.17 1.50
CA ASN A 129 -6.76 0.37 1.11
C ASN A 129 -6.90 1.74 0.44
N VAL A 130 -7.08 1.74 -0.88
CA VAL A 130 -7.34 2.96 -1.66
C VAL A 130 -8.84 3.09 -1.88
N LEU A 131 -9.42 4.20 -1.45
CA LEU A 131 -10.85 4.46 -1.64
C LEU A 131 -11.14 4.97 -3.05
N ALA A 132 -12.30 4.59 -3.59
CA ALA A 132 -12.84 5.21 -4.79
C ALA A 132 -13.09 6.69 -4.52
N SER A 133 -12.72 7.53 -5.47
CA SER A 133 -12.79 8.98 -5.33
C SER A 133 -13.75 9.57 -6.37
N SER A 134 -14.61 10.49 -5.93
CA SER A 134 -15.46 11.26 -6.84
C SER A 134 -14.69 12.38 -7.56
N GLN A 135 -13.52 12.76 -7.05
CA GLN A 135 -12.60 13.67 -7.74
C GLN A 135 -11.62 12.89 -8.62
N GLY A 136 -11.19 13.51 -9.72
CA GLY A 136 -10.16 12.93 -10.58
C GLY A 136 -8.76 13.06 -9.95
N HIS A 137 -8.02 11.96 -9.90
CA HIS A 137 -6.62 11.92 -9.53
C HIS A 137 -5.73 11.71 -10.76
N PHE A 138 -4.52 12.25 -10.74
CA PHE A 138 -3.60 12.22 -11.87
C PHE A 138 -2.21 11.82 -11.40
N TYR A 139 -1.50 11.10 -12.27
CA TYR A 139 -0.08 10.85 -12.14
C TYR A 139 0.71 12.04 -12.72
N LYS A 140 1.62 12.60 -11.93
CA LYS A 140 2.53 13.67 -12.32
C LYS A 140 3.77 13.08 -13.00
N ASN A 141 3.89 13.32 -14.30
CA ASN A 141 5.05 12.91 -15.07
C ASN A 141 6.28 13.79 -14.77
N PRO A 142 7.50 13.31 -15.10
CA PRO A 142 8.72 14.09 -14.93
C PRO A 142 8.74 15.42 -15.70
N ASP A 143 8.03 15.50 -16.83
CA ASP A 143 7.84 16.72 -17.62
C ASP A 143 6.76 17.67 -17.06
N SER A 144 6.25 17.36 -15.86
CA SER A 144 5.13 18.04 -15.19
C SER A 144 3.77 17.93 -15.88
N SER A 145 3.63 17.14 -16.94
CA SER A 145 2.32 16.78 -17.48
C SER A 145 1.57 15.88 -16.50
N LEU A 146 0.24 15.94 -16.56
CA LEU A 146 -0.65 15.12 -15.74
C LEU A 146 -1.30 14.06 -16.62
N THR A 147 -1.22 12.80 -16.21
CA THR A 147 -1.89 11.68 -16.89
C THR A 147 -2.90 11.05 -15.96
N ARG A 148 -4.13 10.93 -16.42
CA ARG A 148 -5.16 10.18 -15.70
C ARG A 148 -4.92 8.69 -15.93
N TYR A 149 -4.98 7.88 -14.88
CA TYR A 149 -4.96 6.43 -14.99
C TYR A 149 -6.27 5.85 -14.48
N VAL A 150 -6.71 4.75 -15.09
CA VAL A 150 -7.85 3.94 -14.63
C VAL A 150 -7.47 2.48 -14.62
N ARG A 151 -8.13 1.70 -13.76
CA ARG A 151 -8.05 0.24 -13.79
C ARG A 151 -8.93 -0.32 -14.89
N VAL A 152 -8.34 -1.19 -15.72
CA VAL A 152 -9.04 -2.05 -16.68
C VAL A 152 -8.49 -3.45 -16.47
N LYS A 153 -9.33 -4.36 -15.94
CA LYS A 153 -8.87 -5.68 -15.46
C LYS A 153 -7.70 -5.53 -14.46
N ASP A 154 -6.60 -6.21 -14.69
CA ASP A 154 -5.37 -6.24 -13.89
C ASP A 154 -4.36 -5.15 -14.28
N GLU A 155 -4.70 -4.24 -15.19
CA GLU A 155 -3.79 -3.20 -15.69
C GLU A 155 -4.21 -1.77 -15.30
N SER A 156 -3.22 -0.89 -15.15
CA SER A 156 -3.40 0.56 -14.97
C SER A 156 -3.13 1.27 -16.29
N VAL A 157 -4.19 1.73 -16.95
CA VAL A 157 -4.15 2.27 -18.32
C VAL A 157 -4.30 3.80 -18.31
N PRO A 158 -3.47 4.54 -19.06
CA PRO A 158 -3.61 5.98 -19.19
C PRO A 158 -4.83 6.34 -20.06
N VAL A 159 -5.59 7.37 -19.65
CA VAL A 159 -6.79 7.87 -20.35
C VAL A 159 -6.80 9.39 -20.46
#